data_AF-A0A7S1DA87-F1
#
_entry.id   AF-A0A7S1DA87-F1
#
_cell.length_a   1.000
_cell.length_b   1.000
_cell.length_c   1.000
_cell.angle_alpha   90.00
_cell.angle_beta   90.00
_cell.angle_gamma   90.00
#
_symmetry.space_group_name_H-M   'P 1'
#
loop_
_entity.id
_entity.type
_entity.pdbx_description
1 polymer ?
#
loop_
_entity_poly.entity_id
_entity_poly.type
_entity_poly.pdbx_seq_one_letter_code
_entity_poly.pdbx_strand_id
1 'polypeptide(L)'
;PHNDDEETEAEEQIEIPSFSLEELLLPAPTCAVSQIGPTGLAFIGDVVFELFVRSRMIWPSRRTSDLQNQVVAMVRAENQSKLLSIVLERFPLTQKEQVIVTRGRNTAATKG
;
A
#
# COMPACT_ATOMS: atom_id res chain seq x y z
N PRO A 1 29.35 -9.99 -37.70
CA PRO A 1 28.02 -9.48 -37.31
C PRO A 1 27.35 -10.41 -36.29
N HIS A 2 27.66 -10.20 -35.02
CA HIS A 2 26.75 -10.38 -33.88
C HIS A 2 27.48 -9.78 -32.69
N ASN A 3 27.15 -8.53 -32.36
CA ASN A 3 27.42 -7.99 -31.04
C ASN A 3 26.28 -8.55 -30.19
N ASP A 4 26.61 -9.52 -29.34
CA ASP A 4 25.75 -9.88 -28.23
C ASP A 4 26.01 -8.82 -27.15
N ASP A 5 25.09 -7.87 -27.05
CA ASP A 5 25.06 -6.87 -25.98
C ASP A 5 24.81 -7.62 -24.66
N GLU A 6 25.89 -7.96 -23.94
CA GLU A 6 25.83 -8.27 -22.51
C GLU A 6 25.41 -6.99 -21.77
N GLU A 7 24.10 -6.76 -21.65
CA GLU A 7 23.56 -5.88 -20.62
C GLU A 7 23.78 -6.55 -19.26
N THR A 8 24.95 -6.29 -18.68
CA THR A 8 25.25 -6.58 -17.28
C THR A 8 24.33 -5.70 -16.42
N GLU A 9 23.18 -6.23 -16.02
CA GLU A 9 22.35 -5.63 -14.98
C GLU A 9 23.21 -5.57 -13.70
N ALA A 10 23.69 -4.37 -13.38
CA ALA A 10 24.41 -4.12 -12.14
C ALA A 10 23.44 -4.37 -10.98
N GLU A 11 23.65 -5.48 -10.25
CA GLU A 11 22.96 -5.73 -8.98
C GLU A 11 23.27 -4.57 -8.03
N GLU A 12 22.33 -3.64 -7.91
CA GLU A 12 22.43 -2.51 -6.99
C GLU A 12 22.45 -3.08 -5.57
N GLN A 13 23.64 -3.14 -4.98
CA GLN A 13 23.83 -3.62 -3.61
C GLN A 13 23.11 -2.66 -2.67
N ILE A 14 21.94 -3.06 -2.20
CA ILE A 14 21.18 -2.31 -1.20
C ILE A 14 21.97 -2.38 0.11
N GLU A 15 22.71 -1.31 0.40
CA GLU A 15 23.40 -1.12 1.66
C GLU A 15 22.34 -1.06 2.77
N ILE A 16 22.20 -2.12 3.55
CA ILE A 16 21.19 -2.19 4.62
C ILE A 16 21.63 -1.21 5.72
N PRO A 17 20.93 -0.08 5.91
CA PRO A 17 21.33 0.87 6.93
C PRO A 17 21.05 0.25 8.30
N SER A 18 21.92 0.50 9.28
CA SER A 18 21.70 0.07 10.65
C SER A 18 20.61 0.92 11.30
N PHE A 19 19.35 0.65 10.95
CA PHE A 19 18.21 1.28 11.60
C PHE A 19 17.90 0.59 12.93
N SER A 20 17.65 1.39 13.96
CA SER A 20 16.95 0.91 15.15
C SER A 20 15.50 0.56 14.82
N LEU A 21 14.87 -0.31 15.63
CA LEU A 21 13.44 -0.61 15.48
C LEU A 21 12.57 0.65 15.62
N GLU A 22 13.02 1.62 16.41
CA GLU A 22 12.32 2.89 16.59
C GLU A 22 12.36 3.74 15.31
N GLU A 23 13.51 3.84 14.67
CA GLU A 23 13.66 4.55 13.38
C GLU A 23 12.86 3.88 12.25
N LEU A 24 12.73 2.54 12.28
CA LEU A 24 11.96 1.82 11.27
C LEU A 24 10.44 1.99 11.43
N LEU A 25 9.97 2.11 12.69
CA LEU A 25 8.54 2.14 13.01
C LEU A 25 7.98 3.57 13.12
N LEU A 26 8.83 4.59 13.19
CA LEU A 26 8.42 5.98 13.28
C LEU A 26 8.69 6.73 11.96
N PRO A 27 7.82 7.67 11.56
CA PRO A 27 8.13 8.55 10.44
C PRO A 27 9.39 9.37 10.75
N ALA A 28 10.19 9.62 9.72
CA ALA A 28 11.36 10.48 9.85
C ALA A 28 10.95 11.82 10.49
N PRO A 29 11.71 12.33 11.47
CA PRO A 29 11.32 13.49 12.28
C PRO A 29 11.17 14.80 11.47
N THR A 30 11.73 14.84 10.27
CA THR A 30 11.63 15.97 9.34
C THR A 30 10.39 15.90 8.44
N CYS A 31 9.63 14.80 8.46
CA CYS A 31 8.52 14.58 7.55
C CYS A 31 7.17 14.85 8.25
N ALA A 32 6.42 15.83 7.76
CA ALA A 32 5.03 16.00 8.19
C ALA A 32 4.12 15.11 7.34
N VAL A 33 3.26 14.30 7.99
CA VAL A 33 2.29 13.42 7.30
C VAL A 33 1.42 14.20 6.30
N SER A 34 1.12 15.47 6.57
CA SER A 34 0.36 16.36 5.67
C SER A 34 1.08 16.70 4.36
N GLN A 35 2.40 16.49 4.29
CA GLN A 35 3.23 16.74 3.11
C GLN A 35 3.32 15.51 2.18
N ILE A 36 2.88 14.33 2.65
CA ILE A 36 2.90 13.12 1.84
C ILE A 36 1.82 13.24 0.76
N GLY A 37 2.25 13.12 -0.50
CA GLY A 37 1.34 13.14 -1.65
C GLY A 37 0.41 11.92 -1.67
N PRO A 38 -0.69 11.97 -2.44
CA PRO A 38 -1.66 10.88 -2.50
C PRO A 38 -1.05 9.52 -2.88
N THR A 39 -0.09 9.50 -3.80
CA THR A 39 0.64 8.28 -4.19
C THR A 39 1.47 7.71 -3.05
N GLY A 40 2.14 8.55 -2.27
CA GLY A 40 2.92 8.08 -1.11
C GLY A 40 2.04 7.55 0.02
N LEU A 41 0.88 8.19 0.23
CA LEU A 41 -0.13 7.68 1.16
C LEU A 41 -0.73 6.35 0.69
N ALA A 42 -0.98 6.19 -0.62
CA ALA A 42 -1.45 4.93 -1.19
C ALA A 42 -0.39 3.82 -1.05
N PHE A 43 0.88 4.13 -1.31
CA PHE A 43 1.99 3.19 -1.19
C PHE A 43 2.05 2.52 0.20
N ILE A 44 2.03 3.31 1.28
CA ILE A 44 2.00 2.74 2.63
C ILE A 44 0.63 2.15 2.99
N GLY A 45 -0.45 2.78 2.51
CA GLY A 45 -1.83 2.36 2.75
C GLY A 45 -2.15 0.97 2.21
N ASP A 46 -1.61 0.60 1.05
CA ASP A 46 -1.78 -0.71 0.43
C ASP A 46 -1.21 -1.82 1.33
N VAL A 47 -0.01 -1.60 1.89
CA VAL A 47 0.64 -2.56 2.80
C VAL A 47 -0.11 -2.65 4.13
N VAL A 48 -0.55 -1.52 4.68
CA VAL A 48 -1.36 -1.48 5.92
C VAL A 48 -2.68 -2.23 5.73
N PHE A 49 -3.37 -2.02 4.60
CA PHE A 49 -4.62 -2.72 4.30
C PHE A 49 -4.38 -4.22 4.10
N GLU A 50 -3.34 -4.60 3.35
CA GLU A 50 -2.99 -6.01 3.13
C GLU A 50 -2.63 -6.71 4.44
N LEU A 51 -1.92 -6.04 5.36
CA LEU A 51 -1.64 -6.55 6.70
C LEU A 51 -2.95 -6.84 7.45
N PHE A 52 -3.89 -5.89 7.51
CA PHE A 52 -5.18 -6.12 8.16
C PHE A 52 -5.97 -7.27 7.55
N VAL A 53 -5.98 -7.38 6.22
CA VAL A 53 -6.65 -8.49 5.52
C VAL A 53 -5.98 -9.82 5.88
N ARG A 54 -4.64 -9.92 5.80
CA ARG A 54 -3.90 -11.14 6.17
C ARG A 54 -4.15 -11.52 7.63
N SER A 55 -4.07 -10.57 8.55
CA SER A 55 -4.35 -10.79 9.98
C SER A 55 -5.77 -11.30 10.24
N ARG A 56 -6.74 -10.90 9.42
CA ARG A 56 -8.13 -11.39 9.52
C ARG A 56 -8.32 -12.77 8.89
N MET A 57 -7.60 -13.07 7.81
CA MET A 57 -7.79 -14.28 7.00
C MET A 57 -7.00 -15.49 7.51
N ILE A 58 -5.93 -15.27 8.28
CA ILE A 58 -5.10 -16.35 8.83
C ILE A 58 -5.85 -17.29 9.79
N TRP A 59 -7.06 -16.91 10.22
CA TRP A 59 -7.88 -17.66 11.17
C TRP A 59 -9.22 -18.12 10.55
N PRO A 60 -9.64 -19.39 10.75
CA PRO A 60 -8.85 -20.52 11.25
C PRO A 60 -7.76 -20.93 10.24
N SER A 61 -6.84 -21.80 10.64
CA SER A 61 -5.77 -22.29 9.76
C SER A 61 -6.31 -22.93 8.48
N ARG A 62 -5.71 -22.58 7.33
CA ARG A 62 -6.07 -23.03 5.98
C ARG A 62 -4.79 -23.26 5.16
N ARG A 63 -4.92 -23.87 3.99
CA ARG A 63 -3.81 -23.97 3.03
C ARG A 63 -3.36 -22.57 2.60
N THR A 64 -2.05 -22.38 2.46
CA THR A 64 -1.46 -21.10 2.06
C THR A 64 -2.01 -20.58 0.73
N SER A 65 -2.27 -21.47 -0.23
CA SER A 65 -2.90 -21.12 -1.51
C SER A 65 -4.28 -20.47 -1.35
N ASP A 66 -5.08 -21.01 -0.43
CA ASP A 66 -6.45 -20.54 -0.19
C ASP A 66 -6.44 -19.20 0.54
N LEU A 67 -5.45 -18.99 1.41
CA LEU A 67 -5.22 -17.70 2.07
C LEU A 67 -4.80 -16.65 1.05
N GLN A 68 -3.82 -16.95 0.20
CA GLN A 68 -3.36 -16.02 -0.84
C GLN A 68 -4.49 -15.62 -1.78
N ASN A 69 -5.30 -16.58 -2.25
CA ASN A 69 -6.43 -16.30 -3.12
C ASN A 69 -7.47 -15.38 -2.47
N GLN A 70 -7.76 -15.59 -1.18
CA GLN A 70 -8.68 -14.71 -0.43
C GLN A 70 -8.11 -13.31 -0.20
N VAL A 71 -6.82 -13.21 0.15
CA VAL A 71 -6.13 -11.93 0.33
C VAL A 71 -6.16 -11.15 -0.98
N VAL A 72 -5.71 -11.75 -2.10
CA VAL A 72 -5.72 -11.13 -3.44
C VAL A 72 -7.13 -10.69 -3.83
N ALA A 73 -8.13 -11.55 -3.60
CA ALA A 73 -9.51 -11.21 -3.89
C ALA A 73 -9.99 -9.99 -3.09
N MET A 74 -9.52 -9.78 -1.86
CA MET A 74 -9.90 -8.62 -1.03
C MET A 74 -9.11 -7.35 -1.38
N VAL A 75 -7.80 -7.47 -1.66
CA VAL A 75 -6.91 -6.31 -1.86
C VAL A 75 -6.89 -5.74 -3.27
N ARG A 76 -7.51 -6.40 -4.25
CA ARG A 76 -7.66 -5.85 -5.61
C ARG A 76 -8.49 -4.56 -5.64
N ALA A 77 -8.18 -3.69 -6.60
CA ALA A 77 -8.75 -2.36 -6.74
C ALA A 77 -10.29 -2.33 -6.77
N GLU A 78 -10.94 -3.28 -7.44
CA GLU A 78 -12.40 -3.31 -7.55
C GLU A 78 -13.06 -3.55 -6.19
N ASN A 79 -12.45 -4.39 -5.35
CA ASN A 79 -12.97 -4.70 -4.03
C ASN A 79 -12.62 -3.61 -3.02
N GLN A 80 -11.45 -2.98 -3.14
CA GLN A 80 -11.13 -1.76 -2.37
C GLN A 80 -12.14 -0.64 -2.66
N SER A 81 -12.51 -0.43 -3.93
CA SER A 81 -13.50 0.57 -4.33
C SER A 81 -14.88 0.32 -3.69
N LYS A 82 -15.34 -0.94 -3.71
CA LYS A 82 -16.59 -1.35 -3.04
C LYS A 82 -16.52 -1.15 -1.53
N LEU A 83 -15.41 -1.51 -0.90
CA LEU A 83 -15.22 -1.35 0.53
C LEU A 83 -15.21 0.13 0.92
N LEU A 84 -14.58 0.99 0.11
CA LEU A 84 -14.59 2.43 0.34
C LEU A 84 -16.01 3.00 0.34
N SER A 85 -16.88 2.58 -0.59
CA SER A 85 -18.29 2.99 -0.58
C SER A 85 -18.98 2.60 0.73
N ILE A 86 -18.79 1.36 1.20
CA ILE A 86 -19.35 0.89 2.48
C ILE A 86 -18.81 1.71 3.66
N VAL A 87 -17.52 2.04 3.66
CA VAL A 87 -16.91 2.85 4.72
C VAL A 87 -17.52 4.25 4.75
N LEU A 88 -17.67 4.89 3.59
CA LEU A 88 -18.24 6.23 3.49
C LEU A 88 -19.72 6.28 3.90
N GLU A 89 -20.46 5.20 3.69
CA GLU A 89 -21.86 5.09 4.11
C GLU A 89 -22.01 4.86 5.62
N ARG A 90 -21.10 4.08 6.22
CA ARG A 90 -21.24 3.62 7.61
C ARG A 90 -20.47 4.44 8.63
N PHE A 91 -19.41 5.12 8.22
CA PHE A 91 -18.52 5.85 9.12
C PHE A 91 -18.42 7.31 8.69
N PRO A 92 -18.92 8.25 9.52
CA PRO A 92 -18.77 9.66 9.22
C PRO A 92 -17.31 10.06 9.31
N LEU A 93 -16.72 10.39 8.16
CA LEU A 93 -15.36 10.88 8.07
C LEU A 93 -15.26 12.31 8.59
N THR A 94 -14.18 12.62 9.30
CA THR A 94 -13.80 14.00 9.62
C THR A 94 -13.48 14.78 8.35
N GLN A 95 -13.51 16.12 8.43
CA GLN A 95 -13.18 16.98 7.29
C GLN A 95 -11.78 16.70 6.73
N LYS A 96 -10.81 16.38 7.59
CA LYS A 96 -9.45 16.02 7.18
C LYS A 96 -9.42 14.73 6.35
N GLU A 97 -10.13 13.69 6.79
CA GLU A 97 -10.20 12.41 6.09
C GLU A 97 -10.94 12.53 4.74
N GLN A 98 -12.00 13.33 4.67
CA GLN A 98 -12.71 13.60 3.42
C GLN A 98 -11.81 14.24 2.36
N VAL A 99 -10.94 15.17 2.77
CA VAL A 99 -9.94 15.79 1.88
C VAL A 99 -8.95 14.74 1.37
N ILE A 100 -8.49 13.82 2.22
CA ILE A 100 -7.57 12.73 1.83
C ILE A 100 -8.23 11.80 0.81
N VAL A 101 -9.47 11.36 1.07
CA VAL A 101 -10.23 10.49 0.13
C VAL A 101 -10.42 11.16 -1.23
N THR A 102 -10.76 12.45 -1.23
CA THR A 102 -10.96 13.23 -2.47
C THR A 102 -9.66 13.33 -3.26
N ARG A 103 -8.54 13.65 -2.59
CA ARG A 103 -7.21 13.73 -3.21
C ARG A 103 -6.76 12.39 -3.81
N GLY A 104 -7.04 11.29 -3.13
CA GLY A 104 -6.75 9.94 -3.62
C GLY A 104 -7.49 9.62 -4.92
N ARG A 105 -8.81 9.88 -4.96
CA ARG A 105 -9.63 9.65 -6.17
C ARG A 105 -9.18 10.46 -7.38
N ASN A 106 -8.84 11.74 -7.17
CA ASN A 106 -8.40 12.61 -8.25
C ASN A 106 -7.05 12.16 -8.85
N THR A 107 -6.20 11.51 -8.05
CA THR A 107 -4.92 10.95 -8.52
C THR A 107 -5.12 9.70 -9.38
N ALA A 108 -6.10 8.87 -9.05
CA ALA A 108 -6.48 7.71 -9.86
C ALA A 108 -7.03 8.11 -11.23
N ALA A 109 -7.80 9.21 -11.29
CA ALA A 109 -8.39 9.72 -12.53
C ALA A 109 -7.36 10.28 -13.54
N THR A 110 -6.20 10.77 -13.07
CA THR A 110 -5.12 11.28 -13.93
C THR A 110 -4.26 10.17 -14.54
N LYS A 111 -4.39 8.92 -14.08
CA LYS A 111 -3.65 7.76 -14.60
C LYS A 111 -4.52 6.79 -15.44
N GLY A 112 -5.72 7.22 -15.86
CA GLY A 112 -6.66 6.43 -16.67
C GLY A 112 -6.67 6.84 -18.13
#